data_AF-A0A6M4JC18-F1
#
_entry.id   AF-A0A6M4JC18-F1
#
_cell.length_a   1.000
_cell.length_b   1.000
_cell.length_c   1.000
_cell.angle_alpha   90.00
_cell.angle_beta   90.00
_cell.angle_gamma   90.00
#
_symmetry.space_group_name_H-M   'P 1'
#
loop_
_entity.id
_entity.type
_entity.pdbx_description
1 polymer ?
#
loop_
_entity_poly.entity_id
_entity_poly.type
_entity_poly.pdbx_seq_one_letter_code
_entity_poly.pdbx_strand_id
1 'polypeptide(L)'
;MNLKFKNKNEIEKLRQEFQNINQDLNLDNFTNSFMLLAIDEQITKLKEKQKAVNAWFKVIKPQKLQALQSEIDYVTREIEKETNQLNLEREALKRADISTLERDSHPSEVIFYDNTKKWVTSSLKNLAILYKRYQTLRLEFITLEADTQLYAYDEKGRLVLKSDDSEEIMINIRHHIKANLEIEVSKEKLNRLLIGESENLEEDEDF
;
A
#
# COMPACT_ATOMS: atom_id res chain seq x y z
N MET A 1 11.11 -38.55 20.82
CA MET A 1 12.04 -37.48 20.41
C MET A 1 11.51 -36.18 21.01
N ASN A 2 12.29 -35.41 21.77
CA ASN A 2 11.75 -34.21 22.45
C ASN A 2 11.93 -32.97 21.55
N LEU A 3 10.98 -32.76 20.63
CA LEU A 3 11.02 -31.68 19.64
C LEU A 3 10.48 -30.37 20.24
N LYS A 4 11.18 -29.26 19.99
CA LYS A 4 10.75 -27.93 20.40
C LYS A 4 10.13 -27.19 19.21
N PHE A 5 8.81 -27.05 19.22
CA PHE A 5 8.07 -26.24 18.25
C PHE A 5 8.03 -24.76 18.66
N LYS A 6 8.11 -23.86 17.68
CA LYS A 6 7.93 -22.42 17.87
C LYS A 6 6.45 -22.10 18.08
N ASN A 7 5.55 -22.73 17.32
CA ASN A 7 4.11 -22.54 17.33
C ASN A 7 3.40 -23.67 18.09
N LYS A 8 3.74 -23.82 19.39
CA LYS A 8 3.30 -24.96 20.21
C LYS A 8 1.78 -25.14 20.23
N ASN A 9 1.02 -24.05 20.31
CA ASN A 9 -0.43 -24.11 20.42
C ASN A 9 -1.07 -24.59 19.11
N GLU A 10 -0.59 -24.11 17.97
CA GLU A 10 -1.10 -24.48 16.65
C GLU A 10 -0.73 -25.92 16.32
N ILE A 11 0.49 -26.34 16.65
CA ILE A 11 0.92 -27.74 16.50
C ILE A 11 0.09 -28.67 17.39
N GLU A 12 -0.23 -28.26 18.62
CA GLU A 12 -1.09 -29.06 19.50
C GLU A 12 -2.53 -29.17 18.99
N LYS A 13 -3.10 -28.07 18.48
CA LYS A 13 -4.41 -28.09 17.80
C LYS A 13 -4.42 -29.02 16.60
N LEU A 14 -3.36 -29.00 15.78
CA LEU A 14 -3.20 -29.92 14.64
C LEU A 14 -3.09 -31.38 15.11
N ARG A 15 -2.30 -31.65 16.17
CA ARG A 15 -2.17 -32.99 16.74
C ARG A 15 -3.52 -33.55 17.18
N GLN A 16 -4.29 -32.75 17.91
CA GLN A 16 -5.64 -33.10 18.35
C GLN A 16 -6.57 -33.34 17.16
N GLU A 17 -6.52 -32.48 16.15
CA GLU A 17 -7.31 -32.64 14.93
C GLU A 17 -6.99 -33.95 14.20
N PHE A 18 -5.71 -34.28 14.03
CA PHE A 18 -5.32 -35.52 13.35
C PHE A 18 -5.74 -36.76 14.14
N GLN A 19 -5.61 -36.73 15.47
CA GLN A 19 -6.08 -37.80 16.36
C GLN A 19 -7.61 -37.95 16.34
N ASN A 20 -8.35 -36.86 16.18
CA ASN A 20 -9.80 -36.91 16.03
C ASN A 20 -10.23 -37.57 14.72
N ILE A 21 -9.46 -37.41 13.64
CA ILE A 21 -9.73 -38.03 12.34
C ILE A 21 -9.34 -39.51 12.35
N ASN A 22 -8.18 -39.84 12.94
CA ASN A 22 -7.71 -41.22 13.07
C ASN A 22 -6.97 -41.39 14.41
N GLN A 23 -7.62 -42.07 15.36
CA GLN A 23 -7.13 -42.26 16.72
C GLN A 23 -5.86 -43.13 16.81
N ASP A 24 -5.61 -43.97 15.80
CA ASP A 24 -4.47 -44.88 15.77
C ASP A 24 -3.18 -44.24 15.22
N LEU A 25 -3.23 -42.95 14.87
CA LEU A 25 -2.07 -42.22 14.35
C LEU A 25 -0.98 -42.03 15.41
N ASN A 26 0.16 -42.68 15.18
CA ASN A 26 1.37 -42.40 15.94
C ASN A 26 2.08 -41.14 15.40
N LEU A 27 1.73 -39.99 15.96
CA LEU A 27 2.33 -38.69 15.60
C LEU A 27 3.75 -38.48 16.12
N ASP A 28 4.22 -39.34 17.04
CA ASP A 28 5.56 -39.26 17.64
C ASP A 28 6.58 -40.15 16.90
N ASN A 29 6.18 -40.82 15.83
CA ASN A 29 7.11 -41.49 14.93
C ASN A 29 8.01 -40.47 14.21
N PHE A 30 9.15 -40.92 13.68
CA PHE A 30 10.15 -40.04 13.07
C PHE A 30 9.56 -39.21 11.92
N THR A 31 8.85 -39.85 10.98
CA THR A 31 8.29 -39.19 9.78
C THR A 31 7.28 -38.11 10.15
N ASN A 32 6.32 -38.42 11.02
CA ASN A 32 5.28 -37.50 11.46
C ASN A 32 5.84 -36.36 12.31
N SER A 33 6.85 -36.66 13.12
CA SER A 33 7.61 -35.65 13.88
C SER A 33 8.33 -34.65 12.97
N PHE A 34 8.94 -35.11 11.87
CA PHE A 34 9.57 -34.25 10.86
C PHE A 34 8.55 -33.46 10.05
N MET A 35 7.42 -34.07 9.68
CA MET A 35 6.30 -33.38 9.04
C MET A 35 5.80 -32.22 9.93
N LEU A 36 5.60 -32.44 11.23
CA LEU A 36 5.16 -31.40 12.15
C LEU A 36 6.19 -30.26 12.30
N LEU A 37 7.49 -30.54 12.21
CA LEU A 37 8.52 -29.49 12.19
C LEU A 37 8.47 -28.65 10.91
N ALA A 38 8.28 -29.29 9.76
CA ALA A 38 8.13 -28.57 8.50
C ALA A 38 6.87 -27.69 8.51
N ILE A 39 5.76 -28.20 9.05
CA ILE A 39 4.53 -27.44 9.26
C ILE A 39 4.78 -26.27 10.23
N ASP A 40 5.50 -26.47 11.33
CA ASP A 40 5.84 -25.39 12.29
C ASP A 40 6.60 -24.24 11.62
N GLU A 41 7.54 -24.53 10.73
CA GLU A 41 8.25 -23.51 9.97
C GLU A 41 7.30 -22.73 9.03
N GLN A 42 6.40 -23.45 8.35
CA GLN A 42 5.39 -22.83 7.49
C GLN A 42 4.42 -21.95 8.29
N ILE A 43 4.01 -22.37 9.49
CA ILE A 43 3.17 -21.55 10.39
C ILE A 43 3.90 -20.26 10.78
N THR A 44 5.20 -20.33 11.09
CA THR A 44 5.99 -19.12 11.37
C THR A 44 5.98 -18.17 10.16
N LYS A 45 6.21 -18.68 8.95
CA LYS A 45 6.16 -17.87 7.72
C LYS A 45 4.77 -17.25 7.52
N LEU A 46 3.70 -18.02 7.74
CA LEU A 46 2.32 -17.54 7.63
C LEU A 46 2.04 -16.37 8.59
N LYS A 47 2.41 -16.52 9.86
CA LYS A 47 2.22 -15.47 10.88
C LYS A 47 3.03 -14.21 10.59
N GLU A 48 4.26 -14.36 10.09
CA GLU A 48 5.08 -13.22 9.68
C GLU A 48 4.44 -12.44 8.53
N LYS A 49 3.87 -13.16 7.54
CA LYS A 49 3.13 -12.56 6.43
C LYS A 49 1.87 -11.85 6.92
N GLN A 50 1.08 -12.47 7.77
CA GLN A 50 -0.10 -11.85 8.38
C GLN A 50 0.24 -10.59 9.18
N LYS A 51 1.32 -10.63 9.97
CA LYS A 51 1.79 -9.44 10.68
C LYS A 51 2.14 -8.31 9.71
N ALA A 52 2.76 -8.63 8.57
CA ALA A 52 3.07 -7.63 7.55
C ALA A 52 1.80 -7.07 6.88
N VAL A 53 0.84 -7.93 6.53
CA VAL A 53 -0.48 -7.55 6.00
C VAL A 53 -1.22 -6.64 6.98
N ASN A 54 -1.32 -7.04 8.23
CA ASN A 54 -1.95 -6.24 9.29
C ASN A 54 -1.26 -4.90 9.49
N ALA A 55 0.07 -4.87 9.53
CA ALA A 55 0.81 -3.61 9.63
C ALA A 55 0.56 -2.70 8.42
N TRP A 56 0.49 -3.27 7.21
CA TRP A 56 0.21 -2.54 5.99
C TRP A 56 -1.17 -1.87 6.05
N PHE A 57 -2.24 -2.65 6.26
CA PHE A 57 -3.60 -2.14 6.20
C PHE A 57 -3.99 -1.29 7.42
N LYS A 58 -3.55 -1.65 8.63
CA LYS A 58 -3.96 -0.95 9.86
C LYS A 58 -3.13 0.30 10.14
N VAL A 59 -1.88 0.36 9.66
CA VAL A 59 -0.93 1.42 10.05
C VAL A 59 -0.34 2.13 8.85
N ILE A 60 0.32 1.40 7.95
CA ILE A 60 1.19 2.01 6.93
C ILE A 60 0.36 2.68 5.82
N LYS A 61 -0.60 1.97 5.21
CA LYS A 61 -1.47 2.49 4.14
C LYS A 61 -2.25 3.73 4.60
N PRO A 62 -2.95 3.72 5.77
CA PRO A 62 -3.64 4.92 6.27
C PRO A 62 -2.72 6.13 6.46
N GLN A 63 -1.55 5.93 7.08
CA GLN A 63 -0.57 7.02 7.26
C GLN A 63 -0.08 7.59 5.92
N LYS A 64 0.13 6.73 4.93
CA LYS A 64 0.54 7.13 3.59
C LYS A 64 -0.53 7.91 2.85
N LEU A 65 -1.78 7.44 2.91
CA LEU A 65 -2.92 8.16 2.35
C LEU A 65 -3.08 9.54 3.00
N GLN A 66 -2.93 9.63 4.32
CA GLN A 66 -2.96 10.91 5.04
C GLN A 66 -1.85 11.87 4.60
N ALA A 67 -0.62 11.35 4.42
CA ALA A 67 0.51 12.15 3.95
C ALA A 67 0.29 12.65 2.51
N LEU A 68 -0.15 11.78 1.61
CA LEU A 68 -0.48 12.12 0.23
C LEU A 68 -1.60 13.16 0.18
N GLN A 69 -2.67 12.99 0.96
CA GLN A 69 -3.77 13.96 1.04
C GLN A 69 -3.27 15.33 1.51
N SER A 70 -2.44 15.36 2.56
CA SER A 70 -1.85 16.59 3.07
C SER A 70 -0.99 17.31 2.01
N GLU A 71 -0.25 16.55 1.20
CA GLU A 71 0.54 17.09 0.11
C GLU A 71 -0.34 17.60 -1.05
N ILE A 72 -1.41 16.88 -1.39
CA ILE A 72 -2.42 17.31 -2.37
C ILE A 72 -3.04 18.63 -1.92
N ASP A 73 -3.45 18.77 -0.66
CA ASP A 73 -4.05 19.98 -0.11
C ASP A 73 -3.05 21.16 -0.12
N TYR A 74 -1.79 20.88 0.17
CA TYR A 74 -0.72 21.88 0.07
C TYR A 74 -0.53 22.36 -1.38
N VAL A 75 -0.37 21.45 -2.34
CA VAL A 75 -0.17 21.79 -3.76
C VAL A 75 -1.41 22.51 -4.31
N THR A 76 -2.61 22.12 -3.89
CA THR A 76 -3.87 22.80 -4.28
C THR A 76 -3.85 24.27 -3.84
N ARG A 77 -3.46 24.55 -2.59
CA ARG A 77 -3.32 25.93 -2.09
C ARG A 77 -2.25 26.73 -2.84
N GLU A 78 -1.12 26.11 -3.19
CA GLU A 78 -0.09 26.78 -4.00
C GLU A 78 -0.57 27.07 -5.43
N ILE A 79 -1.36 26.17 -6.04
CA ILE A 79 -2.01 26.42 -7.33
C ILE A 79 -2.98 27.61 -7.24
N GLU A 80 -3.81 27.67 -6.20
CA GLU A 80 -4.74 28.79 -5.99
C GLU A 80 -4.00 30.12 -5.82
N LYS A 81 -2.94 30.13 -5.01
CA LYS A 81 -2.09 31.29 -4.78
C LYS A 81 -1.42 31.77 -6.08
N GLU A 82 -0.79 30.86 -6.83
CA GLU A 82 -0.12 31.20 -8.09
C GLU A 82 -1.12 31.63 -9.17
N THR A 83 -2.34 31.06 -9.17
CA THR A 83 -3.43 31.47 -10.06
C THR A 83 -3.89 32.90 -9.76
N ASN A 84 -4.06 33.23 -8.47
CA ASN A 84 -4.40 34.59 -8.04
C ASN A 84 -3.31 35.59 -8.42
N GLN A 85 -2.04 35.22 -8.22
CA GLN A 85 -0.89 36.04 -8.61
C GLN A 85 -0.86 36.27 -10.14
N LEU A 86 -1.01 35.22 -10.94
CA LEU A 86 -1.08 35.32 -12.40
C LEU A 86 -2.23 36.23 -12.86
N ASN A 87 -3.39 36.17 -12.19
CA ASN A 87 -4.51 37.04 -12.51
C ASN A 87 -4.17 38.52 -12.25
N LEU A 88 -3.52 38.83 -11.11
CA LEU A 88 -3.05 40.19 -10.81
C LEU A 88 -2.04 40.69 -11.85
N GLU A 89 -1.08 39.85 -12.23
CA GLU A 89 -0.07 40.17 -13.24
C GLU A 89 -0.66 40.37 -14.64
N ARG A 90 -1.65 39.55 -15.02
CA ARG A 90 -2.39 39.72 -16.28
C ARG A 90 -3.18 41.02 -16.29
N GLU A 91 -3.84 41.38 -15.19
CA GLU A 91 -4.54 42.66 -15.08
C GLU A 91 -3.57 43.85 -15.06
N ALA A 92 -2.37 43.70 -14.50
CA ALA A 92 -1.32 44.71 -14.61
C ALA A 92 -0.82 44.86 -16.07
N LEU A 93 -0.63 43.74 -16.78
CA LEU A 93 -0.21 43.74 -18.18
C LEU A 93 -1.26 44.37 -19.11
N LYS A 94 -2.55 44.09 -18.88
CA LYS A 94 -3.66 44.72 -19.63
C LYS A 94 -3.72 46.23 -19.42
N ARG A 95 -3.43 46.69 -18.20
CA ARG A 95 -3.38 48.12 -17.85
C ARG A 95 -2.18 48.84 -18.45
N ALA A 96 -1.07 48.14 -18.67
CA ALA A 96 0.13 48.66 -19.35
C ALA A 96 -0.03 48.69 -20.89
N ASP A 97 -1.22 49.08 -21.36
CA ASP A 97 -1.74 48.93 -22.73
C ASP A 97 -0.69 49.14 -23.86
N ILE A 98 -0.68 48.22 -24.83
CA ILE A 98 0.21 48.25 -26.00
C ILE A 98 -0.04 49.52 -26.85
N SER A 99 -1.25 50.08 -26.79
CA SER A 99 -1.60 51.32 -27.49
C SER A 99 -0.82 52.55 -26.99
N THR A 100 -0.31 52.53 -25.76
CA THR A 100 0.55 53.60 -25.18
C THR A 100 2.04 53.43 -25.47
N LEU A 101 2.46 52.29 -26.02
CA LEU A 101 3.85 52.05 -26.41
C LEU A 101 4.19 52.64 -27.80
N GLU A 102 3.24 53.27 -28.50
CA GLU A 102 3.51 53.92 -29.78
C GLU A 102 4.28 55.24 -29.63
N ARG A 103 5.50 55.24 -30.20
CA ARG A 103 6.45 56.33 -30.50
C ARG A 103 7.00 57.23 -29.36
N ASP A 104 6.31 57.48 -28.26
CA ASP A 104 6.78 58.41 -27.19
C ASP A 104 6.77 57.82 -25.76
N SER A 105 6.71 56.49 -25.61
CA SER A 105 6.70 55.84 -24.30
C SER A 105 8.00 56.04 -23.52
N HIS A 106 7.90 56.36 -22.23
CA HIS A 106 9.08 56.52 -21.37
C HIS A 106 9.78 55.16 -21.19
N PRO A 107 11.14 55.09 -21.19
CA PRO A 107 11.88 53.83 -21.04
C PRO A 107 11.45 52.97 -19.85
N SER A 108 10.97 53.60 -18.77
CA SER A 108 10.43 52.91 -17.60
C SER A 108 9.18 52.08 -17.86
N GLU A 109 8.30 52.52 -18.77
CA GLU A 109 7.05 51.84 -19.11
C GLU A 109 7.29 50.60 -19.96
N VAL A 110 8.23 50.69 -20.91
CA VAL A 110 8.72 49.54 -21.71
C VAL A 110 9.33 48.48 -20.79
N ILE A 111 10.20 48.89 -19.86
CA ILE A 111 10.84 48.00 -18.88
C ILE A 111 9.80 47.34 -17.98
N PHE A 112 8.80 48.10 -17.51
CA PHE A 112 7.72 47.57 -16.69
C PHE A 112 6.89 46.53 -17.46
N TYR A 113 6.53 46.81 -18.71
CA TYR A 113 5.80 45.88 -19.57
C TYR A 113 6.58 44.58 -19.80
N ASP A 114 7.86 44.68 -20.17
CA ASP A 114 8.72 43.50 -20.41
C ASP A 114 8.91 42.65 -19.15
N ASN A 115 9.09 43.29 -18.00
CA ASN A 115 9.18 42.58 -16.72
C ASN A 115 7.86 41.90 -16.35
N THR A 116 6.73 42.60 -16.51
CA THR A 116 5.41 42.02 -16.25
C THR A 116 5.13 40.83 -17.16
N LYS A 117 5.49 40.91 -18.44
CA LYS A 117 5.39 39.79 -19.40
C LYS A 117 6.24 38.59 -18.98
N LYS A 118 7.46 38.83 -18.48
CA LYS A 118 8.33 37.77 -17.94
C LYS A 118 7.72 37.11 -16.70
N TRP A 119 7.14 37.89 -15.78
CA TRP A 119 6.45 37.37 -14.60
C TRP A 119 5.27 36.48 -14.99
N VAL A 120 4.37 36.96 -15.86
CA VAL A 120 3.24 36.17 -16.39
C VAL A 120 3.71 34.85 -16.99
N THR A 121 4.79 34.89 -17.78
CA THR A 121 5.36 33.67 -18.39
C THR A 121 5.92 32.71 -17.34
N SER A 122 6.57 33.25 -16.30
CA SER A 122 7.09 32.47 -15.18
C SER A 122 5.96 31.81 -14.39
N SER A 123 4.91 32.55 -14.05
CA SER A 123 3.76 32.02 -13.31
C SER A 123 2.99 30.96 -14.08
N LEU A 124 2.86 31.11 -15.40
CA LEU A 124 2.30 30.05 -16.25
C LEU A 124 3.14 28.76 -16.22
N LYS A 125 4.48 28.87 -16.24
CA LYS A 125 5.36 27.71 -16.14
C LYS A 125 5.27 27.06 -14.75
N ASN A 126 5.24 27.85 -13.69
CA ASN A 126 5.09 27.36 -12.32
C ASN A 126 3.76 26.63 -12.14
N LEU A 127 2.66 27.20 -12.62
CA LEU A 127 1.34 26.53 -12.61
C LEU A 127 1.38 25.20 -13.34
N ALA A 128 1.98 25.12 -14.53
CA ALA A 128 2.09 23.86 -15.25
C ALA A 128 2.84 22.78 -14.45
N ILE A 129 3.90 23.16 -13.73
CA ILE A 129 4.66 22.25 -12.85
C ILE A 129 3.80 21.81 -11.67
N LEU A 130 3.11 22.74 -11.01
CA LEU A 130 2.24 22.46 -9.86
C LEU A 130 1.06 21.54 -10.25
N TYR A 131 0.39 21.80 -11.37
CA TYR A 131 -0.69 20.94 -11.87
C TYR A 131 -0.19 19.54 -12.22
N LYS A 132 0.99 19.41 -12.83
CA LYS A 132 1.58 18.10 -13.09
C LYS A 132 1.86 17.34 -11.79
N ARG A 133 2.43 18.00 -10.79
CA ARG A 133 2.66 17.39 -9.46
C ARG A 133 1.33 16.98 -8.80
N TYR A 134 0.32 17.85 -8.84
CA TYR A 134 -1.01 17.56 -8.33
C TYR A 134 -1.60 16.29 -8.97
N GLN A 135 -1.56 16.19 -10.31
CA GLN A 135 -2.08 15.02 -11.02
C GLN A 135 -1.35 13.73 -10.63
N THR A 136 -0.01 13.79 -10.50
CA THR A 136 0.78 12.63 -10.04
C THR A 136 0.35 12.20 -8.64
N LEU A 137 0.27 13.14 -7.68
CA LEU A 137 -0.13 12.84 -6.30
C LEU A 137 -1.56 12.30 -6.22
N ARG A 138 -2.50 12.88 -6.97
CA ARG A 138 -3.89 12.43 -7.08
C ARG A 138 -3.97 11.00 -7.61
N LEU A 139 -3.22 10.70 -8.66
CA LEU A 139 -3.19 9.36 -9.24
C LEU A 139 -2.61 8.34 -8.25
N GLU A 140 -1.52 8.68 -7.57
CA GLU A 140 -0.92 7.85 -6.54
C GLU A 140 -1.88 7.59 -5.37
N PHE A 141 -2.56 8.64 -4.90
CA PHE A 141 -3.57 8.53 -3.84
C PHE A 141 -4.70 7.58 -4.24
N ILE A 142 -5.32 7.79 -5.41
CA ILE A 142 -6.45 6.97 -5.89
C ILE A 142 -6.00 5.52 -6.08
N THR A 143 -4.82 5.31 -6.66
CA THR A 143 -4.27 3.97 -6.86
C THR A 143 -4.07 3.28 -5.52
N LEU A 144 -3.43 3.93 -4.54
CA LEU A 144 -3.19 3.34 -3.23
C LEU A 144 -4.49 3.11 -2.45
N GLU A 145 -5.46 4.02 -2.55
CA GLU A 145 -6.75 3.93 -1.86
C GLU A 145 -7.56 2.72 -2.34
N ALA A 146 -7.72 2.59 -3.66
CA ALA A 146 -8.50 1.52 -4.29
C ALA A 146 -7.84 0.14 -4.18
N ASP A 147 -6.53 0.09 -3.94
CA ASP A 147 -5.80 -1.17 -4.01
C ASP A 147 -5.89 -1.98 -2.70
N THR A 148 -6.28 -3.24 -2.82
CA THR A 148 -6.33 -4.25 -1.74
C THR A 148 -5.04 -5.08 -1.65
N GLN A 149 -4.03 -4.74 -2.44
CA GLN A 149 -2.76 -5.45 -2.51
C GLN A 149 -1.73 -4.93 -1.50
N LEU A 150 -0.79 -5.80 -1.12
CA LEU A 150 0.33 -5.45 -0.26
C LEU A 150 1.46 -4.84 -1.08
N TYR A 151 1.97 -3.69 -0.66
CA TYR A 151 3.11 -3.05 -1.30
C TYR A 151 4.32 -3.01 -0.37
N ALA A 152 5.50 -3.08 -0.97
CA ALA A 152 6.78 -2.73 -0.35
C ALA A 152 7.41 -1.57 -1.12
N TYR A 153 8.47 -0.98 -0.56
CA TYR A 153 9.28 0.00 -1.27
C TYR A 153 10.54 -0.67 -1.81
N ASP A 154 10.87 -0.43 -3.09
CA ASP A 154 12.17 -0.78 -3.63
C ASP A 154 13.28 0.13 -3.08
N GLU A 155 14.53 -0.19 -3.36
CA GLU A 155 15.71 0.60 -2.94
C GLU A 155 15.70 2.05 -3.46
N LYS A 156 14.81 2.37 -4.42
CA LYS A 156 14.64 3.71 -5.00
C LYS A 156 13.43 4.45 -4.43
N GLY A 157 12.77 3.87 -3.43
CA GLY A 157 11.61 4.48 -2.78
C GLY A 157 10.33 4.44 -3.61
N ARG A 158 10.22 3.54 -4.60
CA ARG A 158 8.99 3.32 -5.38
C ARG A 158 8.17 2.18 -4.78
N LEU A 159 6.85 2.30 -4.85
CA LEU A 159 5.93 1.22 -4.49
C LEU A 159 6.09 0.04 -5.47
N VAL A 160 6.34 -1.14 -4.92
CA VAL A 160 6.40 -2.41 -5.66
C VAL A 160 5.43 -3.39 -5.01
N LEU A 161 4.65 -4.06 -5.85
CA LEU A 161 3.70 -5.07 -5.44
C LEU A 161 4.43 -6.24 -4.76
N LYS A 162 3.94 -6.65 -3.59
CA LYS A 162 4.38 -7.86 -2.91
C LYS A 162 3.27 -8.89 -2.98
N SER A 163 3.60 -10.10 -3.43
CA SER A 163 2.64 -11.19 -3.47
C SER A 163 2.23 -11.63 -2.06
N ASP A 164 0.93 -11.87 -1.89
CA ASP A 164 0.40 -12.58 -0.74
C ASP A 164 0.58 -14.10 -0.96
N ASP A 165 1.76 -14.61 -0.61
CA ASP A 165 2.08 -16.04 -0.73
C ASP A 165 1.41 -16.88 0.37
N SER A 166 0.49 -16.32 1.17
CA SER A 166 -0.18 -17.04 2.26
C SER A 166 -0.93 -18.28 1.74
N GLU A 167 -1.49 -18.19 0.53
CA GLU A 167 -2.16 -19.33 -0.11
C GLU A 167 -1.19 -20.47 -0.44
N GLU A 168 0.00 -20.14 -0.95
CA GLU A 168 1.03 -21.13 -1.26
C GLU A 168 1.52 -21.82 0.02
N ILE A 169 1.70 -21.07 1.10
CA ILE A 169 2.05 -21.61 2.42
C ILE A 169 0.97 -22.59 2.91
N MET A 170 -0.30 -22.22 2.78
CA MET A 170 -1.43 -23.07 3.16
C MET A 170 -1.50 -24.36 2.31
N ILE A 171 -1.26 -24.26 1.00
CA ILE A 171 -1.16 -25.41 0.10
C ILE A 171 -0.02 -26.33 0.53
N ASN A 172 1.15 -25.78 0.85
CA ASN A 172 2.31 -26.55 1.29
C ASN A 172 2.04 -27.30 2.61
N ILE A 173 1.37 -26.67 3.58
CA ILE A 173 0.95 -27.34 4.83
C ILE A 173 0.00 -28.50 4.51
N ARG A 174 -1.00 -28.30 3.65
CA ARG A 174 -1.93 -29.37 3.23
C ARG A 174 -1.20 -30.52 2.52
N HIS A 175 -0.22 -30.21 1.68
CA HIS A 175 0.60 -31.23 1.03
C HIS A 175 1.41 -32.05 2.03
N HIS A 176 2.03 -31.41 3.03
CA HIS A 176 2.74 -32.13 4.09
C HIS A 176 1.81 -33.09 4.85
N ILE A 177 0.60 -32.63 5.21
CA ILE A 177 -0.40 -33.46 5.90
C ILE A 177 -0.81 -34.65 5.02
N LYS A 178 -1.24 -34.38 3.78
CA LYS A 178 -1.74 -35.42 2.87
C LYS A 178 -0.68 -36.46 2.54
N ALA A 179 0.57 -36.05 2.31
CA ALA A 179 1.65 -36.95 1.91
C ALA A 179 2.13 -37.87 3.05
N ASN A 180 2.00 -37.47 4.31
CA ASN A 180 2.53 -38.24 5.44
C ASN A 180 1.45 -38.96 6.25
N LEU A 181 0.24 -38.40 6.31
CA LEU A 181 -0.85 -38.94 7.12
C LEU A 181 -2.00 -39.52 6.28
N GLU A 182 -2.01 -39.29 4.97
CA GLU A 182 -3.13 -39.63 4.07
C GLU A 182 -4.47 -39.02 4.53
N ILE A 183 -4.41 -37.98 5.36
CA ILE A 183 -5.56 -37.21 5.84
C ILE A 183 -5.77 -35.99 4.93
N GLU A 184 -7.03 -35.67 4.69
CA GLU A 184 -7.43 -34.42 4.06
C GLU A 184 -8.02 -33.45 5.09
N VAL A 185 -7.44 -32.25 5.17
CA VAL A 185 -7.96 -31.13 5.98
C VAL A 185 -8.39 -30.01 5.03
N SER A 186 -9.62 -29.51 5.21
CA SER A 186 -10.12 -28.38 4.42
C SER A 186 -9.32 -27.12 4.70
N LYS A 187 -9.28 -26.21 3.72
CA LYS A 187 -8.56 -24.94 3.84
C LYS A 187 -9.10 -24.09 4.99
N GLU A 188 -10.43 -24.01 5.12
CA GLU A 188 -11.13 -23.22 6.14
C GLU A 188 -10.86 -23.77 7.55
N LYS A 189 -10.82 -25.10 7.69
CA LYS A 189 -10.49 -25.75 8.95
C LYS A 189 -9.03 -25.51 9.33
N LEU A 190 -8.12 -25.65 8.37
CA LEU A 190 -6.70 -25.38 8.57
C LEU A 190 -6.46 -23.91 8.95
N ASN A 191 -7.13 -22.96 8.28
CA ASN A 191 -7.07 -21.54 8.65
C ASN A 191 -7.49 -21.32 10.11
N ARG A 192 -8.62 -21.88 10.54
CA ARG A 192 -9.09 -21.76 11.93
C ARG A 192 -8.12 -22.35 12.95
N LEU A 193 -7.46 -23.46 12.62
CA LEU A 193 -6.50 -24.11 13.52
C LEU A 193 -5.21 -23.30 13.67
N LEU A 194 -4.72 -22.70 12.57
CA LEU A 194 -3.42 -22.05 12.51
C LEU A 194 -3.45 -20.56 12.87
N ILE A 195 -4.56 -19.89 12.55
CA ILE A 195 -4.71 -18.43 12.64
C ILE A 195 -5.77 -18.05 13.68
N GLY A 196 -6.80 -18.89 13.83
CA GLY A 196 -7.97 -18.61 14.68
C GLY A 196 -9.19 -18.14 13.86
N GLU A 197 -10.33 -17.93 14.51
CA GLU A 197 -11.56 -17.40 13.89
C GLU A 197 -11.53 -15.88 13.66
N SER A 198 -10.40 -15.23 13.95
CA SER A 198 -10.26 -13.79 13.87
C SER A 198 -9.36 -13.44 12.70
N GLU A 199 -9.84 -12.56 11.81
CA GLU A 199 -9.15 -11.98 10.64
C GLU A 199 -9.36 -12.66 9.28
N ASN A 200 -10.56 -13.17 8.98
CA ASN A 200 -11.03 -13.18 7.59
C ASN A 200 -12.54 -12.93 7.51
N LEU A 201 -12.87 -11.90 6.72
CA LEU A 201 -14.20 -11.44 6.30
C LEU A 201 -14.93 -10.59 7.33
N GLU A 202 -14.60 -9.29 7.33
CA GLU A 202 -15.69 -8.31 7.27
C GLU A 202 -16.58 -8.77 6.10
N GLU A 203 -17.80 -9.18 6.44
CA GLU A 203 -18.87 -9.34 5.49
C GLU A 203 -19.00 -8.00 4.74
N ASP A 204 -18.55 -7.98 3.49
CA ASP A 204 -19.24 -7.20 2.47
C ASP A 204 -20.67 -7.77 2.36
N GLU A 205 -21.51 -7.48 3.35
CA GLU A 205 -22.96 -7.52 3.23
C GLU A 205 -23.51 -6.16 3.63
N ASP A 206 -23.80 -5.38 2.58
CA ASP A 206 -24.82 -4.33 2.46
C ASP A 206 -24.93 -3.27 3.57
N PHE A 207 -24.56 -2.02 3.24
CA PHE A 207 -25.47 -0.85 3.28
C PHE A 207 -24.92 0.35 2.50
#